data_AF-A0A940XS26-F1
#
_entry.id   AF-A0A940XS26-F1
#
_cell.length_a   1.000
_cell.length_b   1.000
_cell.length_c   1.000
_cell.angle_alpha   90.00
_cell.angle_beta   90.00
_cell.angle_gamma   90.00
#
_symmetry.space_group_name_H-M   'P 1'
#
loop_
_entity.id
_entity.type
_entity.pdbx_description
1 polymer ?
#
loop_
_entity_poly.entity_id
_entity_poly.type
_entity_poly.pdbx_seq_one_letter_code
_entity_poly.pdbx_strand_id
1 'polypeptide(L)'
;MTASWGEGTPGVLRLPSGRPVRGRGLRNALDPAVVHPTYGVYLLGREPSTLAELPWETRWLRWPDFRLPTDRTQARTVLTDLWERAADPAQRVEVACGGGRGRTGTALACLAILDGVPPEEAVQFVRRNYDRHAVETPWQRRYVRTFG
;
A
#
# COMPACT_ATOMS: atom_id res chain seq x y z
N MET A 1 -12.52 4.72 21.47
CA MET A 1 -11.15 4.84 20.93
C MET A 1 -10.93 3.71 19.95
N THR A 2 -11.13 3.93 18.65
CA THR A 2 -10.75 2.96 17.62
C THR A 2 -9.25 3.12 17.39
N ALA A 3 -8.48 2.17 17.92
CA ALA A 3 -7.04 2.21 17.84
C ALA A 3 -6.55 2.15 16.37
N SER A 4 -5.41 2.80 16.14
CA SER A 4 -4.56 2.58 14.98
C SER A 4 -4.21 1.09 14.82
N TRP A 5 -3.51 0.70 13.76
CA TRP A 5 -3.03 -0.68 13.64
C TRP A 5 -2.30 -1.12 14.94
N GLY A 6 -2.79 -2.20 15.55
CA GLY A 6 -2.24 -2.70 16.81
C GLY A 6 -0.78 -3.12 16.65
N GLU A 7 -0.01 -3.04 17.74
CA GLU A 7 1.37 -3.52 17.74
C GLU A 7 1.44 -4.99 17.30
N GLY A 8 2.41 -5.30 16.43
CA GLY A 8 2.55 -6.65 15.87
C GLY A 8 1.58 -7.02 14.75
N THR A 9 0.69 -6.12 14.31
CA THR A 9 -0.19 -6.40 13.15
C THR A 9 0.65 -6.77 11.92
N PRO A 10 0.48 -7.97 11.35
CA PRO A 10 1.29 -8.40 10.21
C PRO A 10 1.13 -7.51 8.98
N GLY A 11 2.27 -7.19 8.35
CA GLY A 11 2.33 -6.40 7.13
C GLY A 11 2.19 -4.89 7.33
N VAL A 12 2.22 -4.39 8.57
CA VAL A 12 2.21 -2.95 8.82
C VAL A 12 3.62 -2.39 8.67
N LEU A 13 3.77 -1.46 7.72
CA LEU A 13 4.94 -0.61 7.55
C LEU A 13 4.70 0.70 8.30
N ARG A 14 5.64 1.12 9.14
CA ARG A 14 5.67 2.48 9.69
C ARG A 14 6.51 3.35 8.76
N LEU A 15 5.91 4.42 8.23
CA LEU A 15 6.61 5.44 7.46
C LEU A 15 7.51 6.29 8.41
N PRO A 16 8.50 7.05 7.89
CA PRO A 16 9.37 7.91 8.72
C PRO A 16 8.65 8.82 9.73
N SER A 17 7.49 9.36 9.37
CA SER A 17 6.64 10.19 10.22
C SER A 17 5.90 9.40 11.32
N GLY A 18 6.03 8.07 11.35
CA GLY A 18 5.34 7.16 12.26
C GLY A 18 3.99 6.66 11.75
N ARG A 19 3.49 7.24 10.64
CA ARG A 19 2.21 6.84 10.00
C ARG A 19 2.19 5.34 9.69
N PRO A 20 1.23 4.57 10.22
CA PRO A 20 1.16 3.14 9.98
C PRO A 20 0.34 2.82 8.73
N VAL A 21 0.92 2.11 7.76
CA VAL A 21 0.24 1.64 6.55
C VAL A 21 0.35 0.12 6.46
N ARG A 22 -0.78 -0.58 6.31
CA ARG A 22 -0.76 -2.03 6.11
C ARG A 22 -0.59 -2.38 4.63
N GLY A 23 0.41 -3.17 4.31
CA GLY A 23 0.55 -3.84 3.02
C GLY A 23 0.03 -5.27 3.08
N ARG A 24 -0.83 -5.70 2.14
CA ARG A 24 -1.38 -7.07 2.12
C ARG A 24 -1.36 -7.75 0.75
N GLY A 25 -1.27 -9.08 0.78
CA GLY A 25 -1.57 -9.95 -0.35
C GLY A 25 -2.98 -10.51 -0.24
N LEU A 26 -3.84 -10.24 -1.23
CA LEU A 26 -5.26 -10.66 -1.22
C LEU A 26 -5.45 -12.17 -1.29
N ARG A 27 -4.46 -12.91 -1.80
CA ARG A 27 -4.46 -14.38 -1.74
C ARG A 27 -4.37 -14.93 -0.32
N ASN A 28 -3.94 -14.11 0.63
CA ASN A 28 -3.93 -14.48 2.04
C ASN A 28 -5.28 -14.05 2.63
N ALA A 29 -6.01 -15.02 3.19
CA ALA A 29 -7.26 -14.75 3.87
C ALA A 29 -7.06 -13.68 4.95
N LEU A 30 -8.07 -12.83 5.13
CA LEU A 30 -8.12 -11.98 6.30
C LEU A 30 -8.32 -12.89 7.51
N ASP A 31 -7.37 -12.85 8.44
CA ASP A 31 -7.54 -13.48 9.73
C ASP A 31 -8.78 -12.83 10.42
N PRO A 32 -9.80 -13.60 10.79
CA PRO A 32 -11.00 -13.08 11.43
C PRO A 32 -10.74 -12.30 12.72
N ALA A 33 -9.60 -12.57 13.39
CA ALA A 33 -9.20 -11.86 14.61
C ALA A 33 -8.56 -10.49 14.33
N VAL A 34 -8.23 -10.17 13.06
CA VAL A 34 -7.56 -8.92 12.72
C VAL A 34 -8.57 -7.81 12.46
N VAL A 35 -8.36 -6.67 13.12
CA VAL A 35 -9.16 -5.45 12.93
C VAL A 35 -9.16 -5.04 11.46
N HIS A 36 -10.36 -4.77 10.92
CA HIS A 36 -10.52 -4.35 9.54
C HIS A 36 -9.95 -2.94 9.27
N PRO A 37 -9.45 -2.68 8.04
CA PRO A 37 -9.11 -1.32 7.64
C PRO A 37 -10.37 -0.45 7.63
N THR A 38 -10.17 0.87 7.75
CA THR A 38 -11.22 1.87 7.49
C THR A 38 -11.20 2.36 6.05
N TYR A 39 -10.04 2.24 5.39
CA TYR A 39 -9.81 2.63 4.00
C TYR A 39 -8.81 1.69 3.33
N GLY A 40 -9.12 1.20 2.12
CA GLY A 40 -8.29 0.26 1.38
C GLY A 40 -8.06 0.64 -0.09
N VAL A 41 -6.81 0.60 -0.54
CA VAL A 41 -6.44 0.78 -1.95
C VAL A 41 -6.03 -0.56 -2.56
N TYR A 42 -6.74 -0.99 -3.60
CA TYR A 42 -6.57 -2.30 -4.22
C TYR A 42 -5.95 -2.20 -5.61
N LEU A 43 -4.75 -2.76 -5.76
CA LEU A 43 -3.88 -2.66 -6.94
C LEU A 43 -4.06 -3.90 -7.82
N LEU A 44 -5.10 -3.93 -8.64
CA LEU A 44 -5.50 -5.11 -9.42
C LEU A 44 -5.68 -4.79 -10.89
N GLY A 45 -5.35 -5.75 -11.77
CA GLY A 45 -5.41 -5.54 -13.23
C GLY A 45 -6.82 -5.44 -13.79
N ARG A 46 -7.81 -5.92 -13.03
CA ARG A 46 -9.25 -5.85 -13.31
C ARG A 46 -9.97 -5.38 -12.06
N GLU A 47 -11.09 -4.70 -12.25
CA GLU A 47 -11.96 -4.30 -11.15
C GLU A 47 -12.55 -5.55 -10.50
N PRO A 48 -12.36 -5.76 -9.18
CA PRO A 48 -12.95 -6.88 -8.48
C PRO A 48 -14.40 -6.58 -8.16
N SER A 49 -15.31 -7.47 -8.55
CA SER A 49 -16.75 -7.36 -8.22
C SER A 49 -17.00 -7.31 -6.72
N THR A 50 -16.13 -7.93 -5.91
CA THR A 50 -16.26 -8.02 -4.46
C THR A 50 -15.86 -6.74 -3.71
N LEU A 51 -15.30 -5.72 -4.38
CA LEU A 51 -14.89 -4.49 -3.67
C LEU A 51 -16.08 -3.72 -3.10
N ALA A 52 -17.23 -3.76 -3.78
CA ALA A 52 -18.45 -3.08 -3.35
C ALA A 52 -19.08 -3.74 -2.11
N GLU A 53 -18.72 -4.99 -1.81
CA GLU A 53 -19.24 -5.77 -0.68
C GLU A 53 -18.42 -5.55 0.61
N LEU A 54 -17.28 -4.87 0.52
CA LEU A 54 -16.42 -4.64 1.68
C LEU A 54 -17.04 -3.57 2.60
N PRO A 55 -17.05 -3.79 3.92
CA PRO A 55 -17.69 -2.87 4.88
C PRO A 55 -16.87 -1.61 5.19
N TRP A 56 -15.85 -1.29 4.38
CA TRP A 56 -14.99 -0.12 4.54
C TRP A 56 -14.80 0.60 3.21
N GLU A 57 -14.35 1.85 3.25
CA GLU A 57 -14.16 2.63 2.03
C GLU A 57 -13.03 2.03 1.17
N THR A 58 -13.27 1.92 -0.13
CA THR A 58 -12.31 1.31 -1.05
C THR A 58 -12.01 2.20 -2.25
N ARG A 59 -10.77 2.11 -2.73
CA ARG A 59 -10.36 2.58 -4.06
C ARG A 59 -9.69 1.46 -4.82
N TRP A 60 -10.05 1.34 -6.10
CA TRP A 60 -9.37 0.46 -7.02
C TRP A 60 -8.43 1.27 -7.91
N LEU A 61 -7.21 0.77 -8.08
CA LEU A 61 -6.28 1.24 -9.09
C LEU A 61 -6.01 0.11 -10.07
N ARG A 62 -6.22 0.38 -11.36
CA ARG A 62 -5.90 -0.58 -12.41
C ARG A 62 -4.38 -0.76 -12.50
N TRP A 63 -3.91 -1.88 -11.97
CA TRP A 63 -2.49 -2.19 -11.86
C TRP A 63 -2.26 -3.66 -12.22
N PRO A 64 -1.99 -3.96 -13.51
CA PRO A 64 -1.78 -5.32 -13.99
C PRO A 64 -0.60 -5.99 -13.30
N ASP A 65 -0.64 -7.32 -13.22
CA ASP A 65 0.38 -8.06 -12.48
C ASP A 65 1.77 -7.92 -13.10
N PHE A 66 2.79 -7.82 -12.24
CA PHE A 66 4.16 -7.49 -12.61
C PHE A 66 4.31 -6.20 -13.45
N ARG A 67 3.30 -5.33 -13.57
CA ARG A 67 3.37 -4.08 -14.37
C ARG A 67 3.38 -2.84 -13.48
N LEU A 68 3.20 -1.68 -14.12
CA LEU A 68 3.02 -0.36 -13.52
C LEU A 68 1.52 0.00 -13.51
N PRO A 69 1.08 1.02 -12.75
CA PRO A 69 -0.31 1.47 -12.83
C PRO A 69 -0.59 1.98 -14.25
N THR A 70 -1.79 1.70 -14.77
CA THR A 70 -2.15 2.12 -16.13
C THR A 70 -2.32 3.64 -16.23
N ASP A 71 -2.72 4.27 -15.12
CA ASP A 71 -2.78 5.72 -14.98
C ASP A 71 -1.89 6.13 -13.78
N ARG A 72 -0.80 6.83 -14.08
CA ARG A 72 0.18 7.27 -13.08
C ARG A 72 -0.31 8.48 -12.29
N THR A 73 -1.08 9.36 -12.92
CA THR A 73 -1.64 10.55 -12.28
C THR A 73 -2.68 10.14 -11.26
N GLN A 74 -3.60 9.25 -11.65
CA GLN A 74 -4.58 8.67 -10.73
C GLN A 74 -3.89 7.91 -9.59
N ALA A 75 -2.86 7.12 -9.88
CA ALA A 75 -2.11 6.42 -8.85
C ALA A 75 -1.47 7.39 -7.84
N ARG A 76 -0.88 8.49 -8.31
CA ARG A 76 -0.34 9.53 -7.42
C ARG A 76 -1.43 10.13 -6.54
N THR A 77 -2.55 10.57 -7.11
CA THR A 77 -3.66 11.15 -6.36
C THR A 77 -4.19 10.21 -5.27
N VAL A 78 -4.43 8.93 -5.61
CA VAL A 78 -4.94 7.95 -4.65
C VAL A 78 -3.92 7.60 -3.57
N LEU A 79 -2.63 7.54 -3.91
CA LEU A 79 -1.58 7.30 -2.92
C LEU A 79 -1.36 8.50 -2.00
N THR A 80 -1.51 9.74 -2.50
CA THR A 80 -1.50 10.94 -1.66
C THR A 80 -2.67 10.94 -0.68
N ASP A 81 -3.90 10.67 -1.13
CA ASP A 81 -5.07 10.55 -0.25
C ASP A 81 -4.88 9.46 0.81
N LEU A 82 -4.34 8.29 0.44
CA LEU A 82 -4.01 7.25 1.42
C LEU A 82 -2.98 7.74 2.45
N TRP A 83 -1.93 8.43 2.00
CA TRP A 83 -0.88 8.97 2.87
C TRP A 83 -1.41 10.04 3.83
N GLU A 84 -2.29 10.93 3.37
CA GLU A 84 -2.95 11.94 4.20
C GLU A 84 -3.85 11.28 5.26
N ARG A 85 -4.68 10.31 4.85
CA ARG A 85 -5.53 9.54 5.79
C ARG A 85 -4.72 8.79 6.83
N ALA A 86 -3.53 8.29 6.48
CA ALA A 86 -2.66 7.59 7.42
C ALA A 86 -2.16 8.46 8.59
N ALA A 87 -2.31 9.79 8.51
CA ALA A 87 -1.98 10.70 9.59
C ALA A 87 -3.00 10.70 10.73
N ASP A 88 -4.25 10.28 10.46
CA ASP A 88 -5.30 10.18 11.47
C ASP A 88 -5.20 8.83 12.22
N PRO A 89 -4.97 8.82 13.55
CA PRO A 89 -4.88 7.59 14.34
C PRO A 89 -6.15 6.72 14.31
N ALA A 90 -7.32 7.29 13.98
CA ALA A 90 -8.56 6.54 13.84
C ALA A 90 -8.66 5.80 12.49
N GLN A 91 -7.82 6.17 11.51
CA GLN A 91 -7.82 5.60 10.17
C GLN A 91 -6.82 4.44 10.07
N ARG A 92 -7.34 3.25 9.77
CA ARG A 92 -6.52 2.07 9.46
C ARG A 92 -6.47 1.92 7.95
N VAL A 93 -5.44 2.49 7.34
CA VAL A 93 -5.26 2.43 5.89
C VAL A 93 -4.54 1.16 5.45
N GLU A 94 -4.98 0.59 4.33
CA GLU A 94 -4.39 -0.59 3.71
C GLU A 94 -4.10 -0.36 2.22
N VAL A 95 -3.01 -0.94 1.73
CA VAL A 95 -2.74 -1.14 0.30
C VAL A 95 -2.53 -2.62 0.00
N ALA A 96 -3.24 -3.15 -0.99
CA ALA A 96 -3.22 -4.58 -1.28
C ALA A 96 -3.18 -4.91 -2.77
N CYS A 97 -2.48 -6.00 -3.11
CA CYS A 97 -2.49 -6.60 -4.44
C CYS A 97 -2.62 -8.12 -4.30
N GLY A 98 -2.67 -8.89 -5.40
CA GLY A 98 -2.81 -10.35 -5.32
C GLY A 98 -1.75 -11.02 -4.43
N GLY A 99 -0.47 -10.67 -4.61
CA GLY A 99 0.65 -11.31 -3.92
C GLY A 99 1.21 -10.58 -2.70
N GLY A 100 0.89 -9.29 -2.53
CA GLY A 100 1.40 -8.47 -1.43
C GLY A 100 2.87 -8.04 -1.54
N ARG A 101 3.54 -8.24 -2.69
CA ARG A 101 5.00 -8.00 -2.83
C ARG A 101 5.36 -6.93 -3.86
N GLY A 102 5.16 -7.18 -5.15
CA GLY A 102 5.58 -6.26 -6.20
C GLY A 102 4.78 -4.97 -6.21
N ARG A 103 3.49 -5.06 -6.57
CA ARG A 103 2.61 -3.88 -6.66
C ARG A 103 2.42 -3.21 -5.30
N THR A 104 2.10 -3.99 -4.26
CA THR A 104 2.00 -3.49 -2.88
C THR A 104 3.29 -2.82 -2.44
N GLY A 105 4.45 -3.47 -2.60
CA GLY A 105 5.74 -2.88 -2.24
C GLY A 105 6.09 -1.65 -3.06
N THR A 106 5.67 -1.59 -4.32
CA THR A 106 5.86 -0.40 -5.18
C THR A 106 5.05 0.77 -4.64
N ALA A 107 3.78 0.56 -4.31
CA ALA A 107 2.95 1.58 -3.69
C ALA A 107 3.48 2.02 -2.31
N LEU A 108 3.91 1.08 -1.46
CA LEU A 108 4.54 1.40 -0.18
C LEU A 108 5.80 2.25 -0.34
N ALA A 109 6.60 2.00 -1.39
CA ALA A 109 7.79 2.80 -1.67
C ALA A 109 7.42 4.22 -2.14
N CYS A 110 6.38 4.36 -2.95
CA CYS A 110 5.81 5.66 -3.30
C CYS A 110 5.30 6.43 -2.07
N LEU A 111 4.63 5.76 -1.13
CA LEU A 111 4.19 6.36 0.13
C LEU A 111 5.37 6.80 1.00
N ALA A 112 6.45 6.02 1.04
CA ALA A 112 7.68 6.41 1.73
C ALA A 112 8.29 7.69 1.12
N ILE A 113 8.23 7.86 -0.21
CA ILE A 113 8.67 9.10 -0.87
C ILE A 113 7.81 10.29 -0.49
N LEU A 114 6.48 10.13 -0.48
CA LEU A 114 5.57 11.18 0.00
C LEU A 114 5.85 11.56 1.45
N ASP A 115 6.32 10.60 2.24
CA ASP A 115 6.70 10.78 3.64
C ASP A 115 8.16 11.23 3.85
N GLY A 116 8.85 11.63 2.78
CA GLY A 116 10.17 12.26 2.82
C GLY A 116 11.38 11.33 2.63
N VAL A 117 11.18 10.03 2.34
CA VAL A 117 12.30 9.16 1.96
C VAL A 117 12.78 9.51 0.55
N PRO A 118 14.10 9.69 0.32
CA PRO A 118 14.63 9.92 -1.03
C PRO A 118 14.24 8.79 -2.00
N PRO A 119 13.84 9.08 -3.26
CA PRO A 119 13.38 8.06 -4.21
C PRO A 119 14.37 6.92 -4.47
N GLU A 120 15.66 7.19 -4.39
CA GLU A 120 16.76 6.22 -4.52
C GLU A 120 16.83 5.22 -3.34
N GLU A 121 16.38 5.63 -2.15
CA GLU A 121 16.38 4.83 -0.93
C GLU A 121 15.05 4.11 -0.68
N ALA A 122 13.95 4.62 -1.24
CA ALA A 122 12.58 4.16 -0.95
C ALA A 122 12.37 2.65 -1.12
N VAL A 123 12.94 2.04 -2.16
CA VAL A 123 12.86 0.58 -2.37
C VAL A 123 13.58 -0.17 -1.24
N GLN A 124 14.76 0.31 -0.84
CA GLN A 124 15.54 -0.32 0.22
C GLN A 124 14.85 -0.16 1.58
N PHE A 125 14.25 1.01 1.83
CA PHE A 125 13.43 1.27 3.00
C PHE A 125 12.29 0.25 3.14
N VAL A 126 11.48 0.07 2.09
CA VAL A 126 10.37 -0.90 2.13
C VAL A 126 10.89 -2.33 2.29
N ARG A 127 12.00 -2.69 1.64
CA ARG A 127 12.56 -4.05 1.78
C ARG A 127 13.04 -4.38 3.19
N ARG A 128 13.58 -3.39 3.90
CA ARG A 128 14.00 -3.56 5.30
C ARG A 128 12.82 -3.68 6.26
N ASN A 129 11.77 -2.88 6.03
CA ASN A 129 10.72 -2.66 7.01
C ASN A 129 9.40 -3.38 6.71
N TYR A 130 9.26 -4.01 5.53
CA TYR A 130 8.03 -4.70 5.11
C TYR A 130 8.29 -6.12 4.60
N ASP A 131 8.94 -6.27 3.45
CA ASP A 131 9.28 -7.57 2.85
C ASP A 131 10.55 -7.42 2.02
N ARG A 132 11.59 -8.23 2.30
CA ARG A 132 12.88 -8.19 1.61
C ARG A 132 12.79 -8.38 0.09
N HIS A 133 11.69 -8.94 -0.40
CA HIS A 133 11.38 -9.19 -1.81
C HIS A 133 10.40 -8.16 -2.41
N ALA A 134 10.01 -7.13 -1.66
CA ALA A 134 9.18 -6.04 -2.16
C ALA A 134 9.81 -5.37 -3.40
N VAL A 135 8.95 -4.87 -4.29
CA VAL A 135 9.34 -4.26 -5.57
C VAL A 135 10.09 -5.27 -6.43
N GLU A 136 9.31 -6.09 -7.14
CA GLU A 136 9.78 -7.33 -7.78
C GLU A 136 10.55 -7.05 -9.07
N THR A 137 10.10 -6.08 -9.86
CA THR A 137 10.60 -5.90 -11.23
C THR A 137 11.53 -4.68 -11.40
N PRO A 138 12.43 -4.69 -12.39
CA PRO A 138 13.29 -3.53 -12.68
C PRO A 138 12.50 -2.25 -13.01
N TRP A 139 11.39 -2.37 -13.75
CA TRP A 139 10.58 -1.20 -14.10
C TRP A 139 9.76 -0.67 -12.92
N GLN A 140 9.36 -1.51 -11.95
CA GLN A 140 8.78 -1.04 -10.69
C GLN A 140 9.80 -0.19 -9.91
N ARG A 141 11.06 -0.65 -9.83
CA ARG A 141 12.15 0.14 -9.20
C ARG A 141 12.37 1.47 -9.92
N ARG A 142 12.36 1.46 -11.25
CA ARG A 142 12.50 2.70 -12.05
C ARG A 142 11.33 3.65 -11.80
N TYR A 143 10.11 3.12 -11.74
CA TYR A 143 8.91 3.90 -11.46
C TYR A 143 8.97 4.60 -10.10
N VAL A 144 9.41 3.88 -9.05
CA VAL A 144 9.63 4.47 -7.71
C VAL A 144 10.64 5.62 -7.76
N ARG A 145 11.78 5.44 -8.44
CA ARG A 145 12.82 6.48 -8.53
C ARG A 145 12.36 7.77 -9.21
N THR A 146 11.34 7.69 -10.07
CA THR A 146 10.79 8.84 -10.78
C THR A 146 9.44 9.26 -10.20
N PHE A 147 9.07 8.76 -9.02
CA PHE A 147 7.82 9.11 -8.37
C PHE A 147 7.96 10.47 -7.69
N GLY A 148 7.27 11.47 -8.22
CA GLY A 148 7.33 12.88 -7.81
C GLY A 148 6.28 13.67 -8.55
#